data_AF-A0A5J4EBI2-F1
#
_entry.id   AF-A0A5J4EBI2-F1
#
_cell.length_a   1.000
_cell.length_b   1.000
_cell.length_c   1.000
_cell.angle_alpha   90.00
_cell.angle_beta   90.00
_cell.angle_gamma   90.00
#
_symmetry.space_group_name_H-M   'P 1'
#
loop_
_entity.id
_entity.type
_entity.pdbx_description
1 polymer ?
#
loop_
_entity_poly.entity_id
_entity_poly.type
_entity_poly.pdbx_seq_one_letter_code
_entity_poly.pdbx_strand_id
1 'polypeptide(L)'
;MLFGRSIANLLTTLPDVRAAIYLYLPWMIVSPLLSVWSFLYDGVYVGGTRAREMRNTMLFSVLFVYLPAFYLLQPLGNHGLWLAFMLFMCARGISMHYLYKRIDWC
;
A
#
# COMPACT_ATOMS: atom_id res chain seq x y z
N MET A 1 5.35 20.96 -0.13
CA MET A 1 6.53 20.30 -0.76
C MET A 1 7.88 20.86 -0.28
N LEU A 2 7.97 21.46 0.91
CA LEU A 2 9.20 22.15 1.37
C LEU A 2 10.29 21.20 1.93
N PHE A 3 9.91 20.08 2.57
CA PHE A 3 10.87 19.12 3.14
C PHE A 3 11.38 18.05 2.16
N GLY A 4 10.68 17.81 1.05
CA GLY A 4 11.04 16.75 0.09
C GLY A 4 12.38 16.98 -0.60
N ARG A 5 12.74 18.24 -0.87
CA ARG A 5 14.03 18.61 -1.49
C ARG A 5 15.21 18.42 -0.55
N SER A 6 15.06 18.79 0.72
CA SER A 6 16.11 18.67 1.73
C SER A 6 16.42 17.21 2.05
N ILE A 7 15.38 16.36 2.16
CA ILE A 7 15.55 14.91 2.41
C ILE A 7 16.21 14.23 1.20
N ALA A 8 15.81 14.58 -0.03
CA ALA A 8 16.41 14.03 -1.25
C ALA A 8 17.91 14.37 -1.38
N ASN A 9 18.29 15.61 -1.05
CA ASN A 9 19.69 16.06 -1.06
C ASN A 9 20.54 15.38 0.04
N LEU A 10 19.91 14.92 1.12
CA LEU A 10 20.57 14.22 2.23
C LEU A 10 20.80 12.73 1.91
N LEU A 11 19.87 12.10 1.16
CA LEU A 11 19.94 10.69 0.81
C LEU A 11 20.91 10.39 -0.33
N THR A 12 21.04 11.28 -1.31
CA THR A 12 21.95 11.04 -2.44
C THR A 12 22.40 12.33 -3.13
N THR A 13 23.65 12.32 -3.57
CA THR A 13 24.24 13.41 -4.37
C THR A 13 24.03 13.23 -5.87
N LEU A 14 23.64 12.04 -6.35
CA LEU A 14 23.40 11.79 -7.78
C LEU A 14 22.20 12.61 -8.30
N PRO A 15 22.36 13.38 -9.39
CA PRO A 15 21.30 14.20 -9.95
C PRO A 15 20.14 13.37 -10.54
N ASP A 16 20.44 12.24 -11.18
CA ASP A 16 19.42 11.38 -11.81
C ASP A 16 18.48 10.73 -10.80
N VAL A 17 19.02 10.28 -9.67
CA VAL A 17 18.23 9.69 -8.58
C VAL A 17 17.34 10.74 -7.93
N ARG A 18 17.82 11.98 -7.83
CA ARG A 18 17.08 13.10 -7.25
C ARG A 18 15.89 13.53 -8.11
N ALA A 19 16.07 13.54 -9.43
CA ALA A 19 14.98 13.79 -10.38
C ALA A 19 13.88 12.74 -10.25
N ALA A 20 14.25 11.46 -10.09
CA ALA A 20 13.29 10.39 -9.81
C ALA A 20 12.58 10.59 -8.47
N ILE A 21 13.30 10.94 -7.40
CA ILE A 21 12.71 11.22 -6.08
C ILE A 21 11.66 12.34 -6.16
N TYR A 22 11.92 13.42 -6.89
CA TYR A 22 10.95 14.51 -7.05
C TYR A 22 9.69 14.09 -7.79
N LEU A 23 9.82 13.19 -8.78
CA LEU A 23 8.69 12.68 -9.54
C LEU A 23 7.79 11.76 -8.70
N TYR A 24 8.38 10.89 -7.86
CA TYR A 24 7.63 9.93 -7.03
C TYR A 24 7.36 10.41 -5.60
N LEU A 25 7.79 11.62 -5.24
CA LEU A 25 7.60 12.22 -3.92
C LEU A 25 6.14 12.23 -3.43
N PRO A 26 5.14 12.55 -4.29
CA PRO A 26 3.74 12.47 -3.89
C PRO A 26 3.31 11.05 -3.51
N TRP A 27 3.75 10.05 -4.28
CA TRP A 27 3.47 8.64 -4.00
C TRP A 27 4.09 8.18 -2.68
N MET A 28 5.31 8.61 -2.38
CA MET A 28 5.98 8.30 -1.10
C MET A 28 5.30 8.93 0.11
N ILE A 29 4.64 10.08 -0.04
CA ILE A 29 3.88 10.72 1.05
C ILE A 29 2.54 10.02 1.26
N VAL A 30 1.87 9.64 0.17
CA VAL A 30 0.56 8.98 0.24
C VAL A 30 0.69 7.53 0.70
N SER A 31 1.81 6.86 0.41
CA SER A 31 2.03 5.45 0.77
C SER A 31 1.82 5.14 2.27
N PRO A 32 2.48 5.81 3.23
CA PRO A 32 2.28 5.50 4.64
C PRO A 32 0.84 5.77 5.10
N LEU A 33 0.19 6.80 4.57
CA LEU A 33 -1.20 7.13 4.93
C LEU A 33 -2.18 6.01 4.55
N LEU A 34 -1.94 5.34 3.42
CA LEU A 34 -2.74 4.20 2.98
C LEU A 34 -2.32 2.91 3.69
N SER A 35 -1.02 2.69 3.85
CA SER A 35 -0.47 1.48 4.48
C SER A 35 -0.80 1.36 5.97
N VAL A 36 -0.92 2.48 6.70
CA VAL A 36 -1.23 2.50 8.15
C VAL A 36 -2.51 1.72 8.48
N TRP A 37 -3.56 1.85 7.67
CA TRP A 37 -4.82 1.13 7.89
C TRP A 37 -4.62 -0.39 7.78
N SER A 38 -3.86 -0.81 6.76
CA SER A 38 -3.53 -2.22 6.54
C SER A 38 -2.70 -2.79 7.70
N PHE A 39 -1.76 -2.03 8.27
CA PHE A 39 -0.96 -2.47 9.41
C PHE A 39 -1.73 -2.47 10.73
N LEU A 40 -2.64 -1.50 10.93
CA LEU A 40 -3.51 -1.46 12.11
C LEU A 40 -4.38 -2.72 12.19
N TYR A 41 -5.02 -3.10 11.08
CA TYR A 41 -5.83 -4.31 11.04
C TYR A 41 -4.98 -5.57 11.21
N ASP A 42 -3.80 -5.67 10.61
CA ASP A 42 -2.89 -6.80 10.85
C ASP A 42 -2.62 -6.99 12.36
N GLY A 43 -2.40 -5.91 13.11
CA GLY A 43 -2.23 -5.97 14.57
C GLY A 43 -3.46 -6.51 15.32
N VAL A 44 -4.66 -6.08 14.94
CA VAL A 44 -5.93 -6.55 15.53
C VAL A 44 -6.15 -8.05 15.26
N TYR A 45 -5.93 -8.51 14.03
CA TYR A 45 -6.11 -9.91 13.65
C TYR A 45 -5.06 -10.84 14.28
N VAL A 46 -3.82 -10.37 14.40
CA VAL A 46 -2.74 -11.08 15.10
C VAL A 46 -3.06 -11.18 16.59
N GLY A 47 -3.50 -10.09 17.23
CA GLY A 47 -3.91 -10.09 18.64
C GLY A 47 -5.13 -10.99 18.92
N GLY A 48 -6.05 -11.10 17.97
CA GLY A 48 -7.19 -12.01 18.03
C GLY A 48 -6.89 -13.46 17.66
N THR A 49 -5.64 -13.83 17.34
CA THR A 49 -5.21 -15.16 16.85
C THR A 49 -5.99 -15.69 15.63
N ARG A 50 -6.56 -14.79 14.81
CA ARG A 50 -7.37 -15.14 13.63
C ARG A 50 -6.53 -15.16 12.34
N ALA A 51 -5.42 -15.89 12.35
CA ALA A 51 -4.49 -15.98 11.22
C ALA A 51 -5.11 -16.60 9.94
N ARG A 52 -6.08 -17.51 10.10
CA ARG A 52 -6.74 -18.18 8.96
C ARG A 52 -7.52 -17.18 8.10
N GLU A 53 -8.25 -16.28 8.75
CA GLU A 53 -9.06 -15.28 8.07
C GLU A 53 -8.20 -14.24 7.37
N MET A 54 -7.13 -13.81 8.03
CA MET A 54 -6.12 -12.89 7.48
C MET A 54 -5.49 -13.39 6.18
N ARG A 55 -5.21 -14.70 6.08
CA ARG A 55 -4.70 -15.30 4.84
C ARG A 55 -5.74 -15.25 3.72
N ASN A 56 -7.02 -15.46 4.03
CA ASN A 56 -8.08 -15.50 3.04
C ASN A 56 -8.35 -14.11 2.42
N THR A 57 -8.38 -13.07 3.26
CA THR A 57 -8.48 -11.67 2.81
C THR A 57 -7.25 -11.22 2.02
N MET A 58 -6.06 -11.69 2.36
CA MET A 58 -4.85 -11.43 1.57
C MET A 58 -4.95 -12.05 0.18
N LEU A 59 -5.34 -13.34 0.09
CA LEU A 59 -5.54 -14.03 -1.19
C LEU A 59 -6.58 -13.31 -2.05
N PHE A 60 -7.71 -12.92 -1.46
CA PHE A 60 -8.74 -12.15 -2.16
C PHE A 60 -8.19 -10.82 -2.69
N SER A 61 -7.48 -10.06 -1.86
CA SER A 61 -6.92 -8.75 -2.25
C SER A 61 -5.87 -8.88 -3.36
N VAL A 62 -5.05 -9.94 -3.34
CA VAL A 62 -4.07 -10.20 -4.40
C VAL A 62 -4.79 -10.57 -5.70
N LEU A 63 -5.74 -11.49 -5.65
CA LEU A 63 -6.39 -12.03 -6.85
C LEU A 63 -7.32 -11.02 -7.51
N PHE A 64 -8.12 -10.29 -6.73
CA PHE A 64 -9.16 -9.42 -7.25
C PHE A 64 -8.73 -7.96 -7.40
N VAL A 65 -7.64 -7.52 -6.77
CA VAL A 65 -7.19 -6.12 -6.87
C VAL A 65 -5.78 -6.02 -7.42
N TYR A 66 -4.80 -6.71 -6.85
CA TYR A 66 -3.41 -6.57 -7.29
C TYR A 66 -3.20 -7.07 -8.73
N LEU A 67 -3.64 -8.28 -9.08
CA LEU A 67 -3.49 -8.84 -10.42
C LEU A 67 -4.14 -7.99 -11.52
N PRO A 68 -5.42 -7.59 -11.42
CA PRO A 68 -6.03 -6.76 -12.45
C PRO A 68 -5.42 -5.36 -12.50
N ALA A 69 -5.07 -4.77 -11.35
CA ALA A 69 -4.36 -3.50 -11.33
C ALA A 69 -2.99 -3.62 -12.01
N PHE A 70 -2.21 -4.66 -11.72
CA PHE A 70 -0.92 -4.90 -12.35
C PHE A 70 -1.05 -5.00 -13.88
N TYR A 71 -2.03 -5.75 -14.37
CA TYR A 71 -2.24 -5.93 -15.80
C TYR A 71 -2.72 -4.64 -16.50
N LEU A 72 -3.62 -3.88 -15.87
CA LEU A 72 -4.11 -2.60 -16.42
C LEU A 72 -3.05 -1.49 -16.40
N LEU A 73 -2.17 -1.50 -15.40
CA LEU A 73 -1.22 -0.41 -15.14
C LEU A 73 0.20 -0.67 -15.67
N GLN A 74 0.44 -1.83 -16.30
CA GLN A 74 1.65 -2.08 -17.10
C GLN A 74 2.04 -0.92 -18.06
N PRO A 75 1.12 -0.29 -18.83
CA PRO A 75 1.49 0.79 -19.74
C PRO A 75 1.99 2.08 -19.05
N LEU A 76 1.71 2.28 -17.76
CA LEU A 76 2.15 3.48 -17.02
C LEU A 76 3.55 3.34 -16.40
N GLY A 77 4.22 2.19 -16.58
CA GLY A 77 5.54 1.92 -16.02
C GLY A 77 5.57 2.09 -14.49
N ASN A 78 6.52 2.87 -13.98
CA ASN A 78 6.72 3.07 -12.54
C ASN A 78 5.52 3.75 -11.83
N HIS A 79 4.81 4.66 -12.50
CA HIS A 79 3.60 5.26 -11.91
C HIS A 79 2.51 4.21 -11.73
N GLY A 80 2.40 3.31 -12.71
CA GLY A 80 1.49 2.18 -12.65
C GLY A 80 1.80 1.23 -11.50
N LEU A 81 3.08 0.96 -11.27
CA LEU A 81 3.55 0.13 -10.16
C LEU A 81 3.20 0.73 -8.80
N TRP A 82 3.47 2.03 -8.61
CA TRP A 82 3.13 2.75 -7.37
C TRP A 82 1.63 2.72 -7.10
N LEU A 83 0.81 2.94 -8.14
CA LEU A 83 -0.64 2.93 -8.02
C LEU A 83 -1.17 1.51 -7.75
N ALA A 84 -0.64 0.48 -8.41
CA ALA A 84 -0.98 -0.92 -8.13
C ALA A 84 -0.63 -1.30 -6.69
N PHE A 85 0.51 -0.84 -6.17
CA PHE A 85 0.89 -1.04 -4.77
C PHE A 85 -0.07 -0.33 -3.80
N MET A 86 -0.47 0.91 -4.08
CA MET A 86 -1.46 1.62 -3.27
C MET A 86 -2.81 0.92 -3.27
N LEU A 87 -3.30 0.52 -4.45
CA LEU A 87 -4.56 -0.20 -4.58
C LEU A 87 -4.53 -1.52 -3.80
N PHE A 88 -3.42 -2.24 -3.86
CA PHE A 88 -3.23 -3.45 -3.07
C PHE A 88 -3.28 -3.19 -1.57
N MET A 89 -2.56 -2.18 -1.07
CA MET A 89 -2.57 -1.79 0.34
C MET A 89 -3.96 -1.36 0.83
N CYS A 90 -4.69 -0.59 0.01
CA CYS A 90 -6.06 -0.19 0.27
C CYS A 90 -7.02 -1.38 0.28
N ALA A 91 -6.97 -2.23 -0.74
CA ALA A 91 -7.83 -3.40 -0.85
C ALA A 91 -7.63 -4.36 0.32
N ARG A 92 -6.40 -4.55 0.77
CA ARG A 92 -6.09 -5.36 1.95
C ARG A 92 -6.71 -4.74 3.21
N GLY A 93 -6.58 -3.43 3.41
CA GLY A 93 -7.19 -2.72 4.53
C GLY A 93 -8.72 -2.78 4.52
N ILE A 94 -9.35 -2.58 3.36
CA ILE A 94 -10.80 -2.62 3.19
C ILE A 94 -11.34 -4.04 3.36
N SER A 95 -10.66 -5.05 2.80
CA SER A 95 -11.08 -6.45 2.91
C SER A 95 -11.03 -6.91 4.37
N MET A 96 -9.99 -6.52 5.11
CA MET A 96 -9.89 -6.77 6.55
C MET A 96 -10.97 -6.02 7.33
N HIS A 97 -11.24 -4.75 7.01
CA HIS A 97 -12.31 -4.00 7.67
C HIS A 97 -13.69 -4.64 7.43
N TYR A 98 -13.97 -5.08 6.20
CA TYR A 98 -15.22 -5.74 5.85
C TYR A 98 -15.39 -7.06 6.60
N LEU A 99 -14.31 -7.85 6.69
CA LEU A 99 -14.31 -9.08 7.47
C LEU A 99 -14.47 -8.80 8.97
N TYR A 100 -13.85 -7.75 9.49
CA TYR A 100 -13.99 -7.35 10.90
C TYR A 100 -15.44 -7.03 11.24
N LYS A 101 -16.17 -6.39 10.31
CA LYS A 101 -17.60 -6.10 10.45
C LYS A 101 -18.50 -7.34 10.29
N ARG A 102 -18.01 -8.39 9.62
CA ARG A 102 -18.72 -9.66 9.40
C ARG A 102 -18.55 -10.65 10.55
N ILE A 103 -17.47 -10.52 11.31
CA ILE A 103 -17.21 -11.34 12.48
C ILE A 103 -17.91 -10.65 13.65
N ASP A 104 -19.10 -11.16 14.00
CA ASP A 104 -19.80 -10.78 15.21
C ASP A 104 -18.95 -11.22 16.41
N TRP A 105 -18.32 -10.26 17.09
CA TRP A 105 -17.62 -10.49 18.35
C TRP A 105 -18.67 -10.68 19.47
N CYS A 106 -19.35 -11.82 19.45
CA CYS A 106 -20.19 -12.31 20.55
C CYS A 106 -19.42 -13.30 21.42
#